data_AF-A7SUA2-F1
#
_entry.id   AF-A7SUA2-F1
#
_cell.length_a   1.000
_cell.length_b   1.000
_cell.length_c   1.000
_cell.angle_alpha   90.00
_cell.angle_beta   90.00
_cell.angle_gamma   90.00
#
_symmetry.space_group_name_H-M   'P 1'
#
loop_
_entity.id
_entity.type
_entity.pdbx_description
1 polymer ?
#
loop_
_entity_poly.entity_id
_entity_poly.type
_entity_poly.pdbx_seq_one_letter_code
_entity_poly.pdbx_strand_id
1 'polypeptide(L)'
;LGYEGWTLGYEGWILGYEGWTLGYEGWTLGYEGWTLGYEGWTLGYEGWTLGYEGWTLGYEGWTLGYDGWTLGYEGWTLGYEGWTLGYEGWTLGYEGWTLGYEGWTLGYEGWTLG
;
A
#
# COMPACT_ATOMS: atom_id res chain seq x y z
N LEU A 1 0.33 7.07 -20.45
CA LEU A 1 -1.04 6.97 -21.00
C LEU A 1 -1.12 5.73 -21.87
N GLY A 2 -0.99 4.57 -21.24
CA GLY A 2 -1.34 3.27 -21.81
C GLY A 2 -2.52 2.72 -21.03
N TYR A 3 -3.28 1.80 -21.62
CA TYR A 3 -4.26 1.02 -20.86
C TYR A 3 -3.53 0.19 -19.79
N GLU A 4 -2.45 -0.50 -20.18
CA GLU A 4 -1.67 -1.35 -19.29
C GLU A 4 -0.17 -1.00 -19.39
N GLY A 5 0.56 -1.13 -18.28
CA GLY A 5 2.01 -0.95 -18.21
C GLY A 5 2.68 -2.03 -17.37
N TRP A 6 3.89 -2.43 -17.78
CA TRP A 6 4.73 -3.38 -17.04
C TRP A 6 6.18 -2.90 -17.04
N THR A 7 6.81 -2.85 -15.87
CA THR A 7 8.24 -2.51 -15.76
C THR A 7 8.98 -3.52 -14.88
N LEU A 8 10.20 -3.85 -15.32
CA LEU A 8 11.17 -4.65 -14.58
C LEU A 8 12.51 -3.93 -14.61
N GLY A 9 13.06 -3.59 -13.45
CA GLY A 9 14.32 -2.87 -13.42
C GLY A 9 14.75 -2.44 -12.03
N TYR A 10 15.73 -1.54 -11.98
CA TYR A 10 16.12 -0.89 -10.73
C TYR A 10 15.03 0.10 -10.29
N GLU A 11 14.62 0.97 -11.21
CA GLU A 11 13.51 1.93 -11.06
C GLU A 11 12.42 1.63 -12.10
N GLY A 12 11.15 1.73 -11.69
CA GLY A 12 9.99 1.61 -12.57
C GLY A 12 8.94 2.69 -12.29
N TRP A 13 8.39 3.28 -13.36
CA TRP A 13 7.34 4.29 -13.29
C TRP A 13 6.25 4.02 -14.32
N ILE A 14 5.00 3.88 -13.86
CA ILE A 14 3.85 3.61 -14.73
C ILE A 14 2.76 4.66 -14.50
N LEU A 15 2.22 5.16 -15.62
CA LEU A 15 1.01 5.99 -15.68
C LEU A 15 0.02 5.39 -16.69
N GLY A 16 -1.05 4.77 -16.20
CA GLY A 16 -2.00 4.02 -17.01
C GLY A 16 -3.30 3.69 -16.29
N TYR A 17 -4.12 2.82 -16.89
CA TYR A 17 -5.30 2.27 -16.21
C TYR A 17 -4.86 1.14 -15.27
N GLU A 18 -4.02 0.23 -15.76
CA GLU A 18 -3.36 -0.83 -14.99
C GLU A 18 -1.84 -0.67 -15.06
N GLY A 19 -1.17 -0.94 -13.94
CA GLY A 19 0.30 -0.90 -13.87
C GLY A 19 0.90 -1.93 -12.94
N TRP A 20 2.00 -2.55 -13.39
CA TRP A 20 2.76 -3.51 -12.61
C TRP A 20 4.25 -3.17 -12.63
N THR A 21 4.84 -2.96 -11.46
CA THR A 21 6.26 -2.66 -11.32
C THR A 21 6.94 -3.72 -10.47
N LEU A 22 8.06 -4.26 -10.98
CA LEU A 22 8.97 -5.12 -10.23
C LEU A 22 10.37 -4.51 -10.25
N GLY A 23 10.91 -4.16 -9.07
CA GLY A 23 12.22 -3.54 -9.03
C GLY A 23 12.76 -3.24 -7.64
N TYR A 24 13.76 -2.37 -7.57
CA TYR A 24 14.21 -1.82 -6.29
C TYR A 24 13.25 -0.71 -5.85
N GLU A 25 12.97 0.24 -6.74
CA GLU A 25 12.00 1.31 -6.57
C GLU A 25 10.89 1.21 -7.61
N GLY A 26 9.64 1.36 -7.19
CA GLY A 26 8.49 1.33 -8.08
C GLY A 26 7.42 2.35 -7.76
N TRP A 27 6.88 2.98 -8.81
CA TRP A 27 5.77 3.91 -8.68
C TRP A 27 4.70 3.65 -9.74
N THR A 28 3.46 3.49 -9.29
CA THR A 28 2.31 3.27 -10.18
C THR A 28 1.23 4.31 -9.89
N LEU A 29 0.78 4.99 -10.94
CA LEU A 29 -0.39 5.88 -10.92
C LEU A 29 -1.42 5.38 -11.93
N GLY A 30 -2.60 5.00 -11.45
CA GLY A 30 -3.65 4.47 -12.31
C GLY A 30 -4.97 4.14 -11.63
N TYR A 31 -5.78 3.29 -12.26
CA TYR A 31 -6.97 2.73 -11.64
C TYR A 31 -6.56 1.54 -10.75
N GLU A 32 -5.78 0.61 -11.31
CA GLU A 32 -5.21 -0.54 -10.62
C GLU A 32 -3.68 -0.48 -10.66
N GLY A 33 -3.04 -0.73 -9.52
CA GLY A 33 -1.58 -0.72 -9.43
C GLY A 33 -1.02 -1.82 -8.54
N TRP A 34 0.07 -2.43 -8.99
CA TRP A 34 0.83 -3.40 -8.22
C TRP A 34 2.32 -3.08 -8.25
N THR A 35 2.94 -3.03 -7.08
CA THR A 35 4.37 -2.79 -6.95
C THR A 35 5.01 -3.86 -6.07
N LEU A 36 6.07 -4.49 -6.57
CA LEU A 36 6.93 -5.40 -5.82
C LEU A 36 8.36 -4.88 -5.84
N GLY A 37 8.93 -4.60 -4.67
CA GLY A 37 10.30 -4.10 -4.61
C GLY A 37 10.84 -3.84 -3.22
N TYR A 38 11.91 -3.04 -3.15
CA TYR A 38 12.40 -2.54 -1.86
C TYR A 38 11.51 -1.37 -1.40
N GLU A 39 11.29 -0.40 -2.28
CA GLU A 39 10.40 0.74 -2.08
C GLU A 39 9.29 0.72 -3.13
N GLY A 40 8.04 0.88 -2.68
CA GLY A 40 6.89 0.88 -3.56
C GLY A 40 5.87 1.96 -3.22
N TRP A 41 5.35 2.60 -4.26
CA TRP A 41 4.29 3.60 -4.16
C TRP A 41 3.20 3.34 -5.19
N THR A 42 1.96 3.27 -4.72
CA THR A 42 0.79 3.10 -5.59
C THR A 42 -0.25 4.18 -5.29
N LEU A 43 -0.70 4.87 -6.33
CA LEU A 43 -1.80 5.85 -6.26
C LEU A 43 -2.88 5.45 -7.27
N GLY A 44 -4.08 5.14 -6.79
CA GLY A 44 -5.16 4.73 -7.68
C GLY A 44 -6.50 4.42 -7.02
N TYR A 45 -7.35 3.66 -7.71
CA TYR A 45 -8.58 3.14 -7.12
C TYR A 45 -8.25 1.91 -6.27
N GLU A 46 -7.54 0.95 -6.85
CA GLU A 46 -7.03 -0.26 -6.18
C GLU A 46 -5.49 -0.27 -6.22
N GLY A 47 -4.87 -0.52 -5.07
CA GLY A 47 -3.42 -0.55 -4.97
C GLY A 47 -2.91 -1.69 -4.10
N TRP A 48 -1.83 -2.32 -4.57
CA TRP A 48 -1.11 -3.36 -3.84
C TRP A 48 0.39 -3.08 -3.86
N THR A 49 1.00 -3.09 -2.69
CA THR A 49 2.44 -2.91 -2.54
C THR A 49 3.02 -4.04 -1.69
N LEU A 50 4.07 -4.69 -2.19
CA LEU A 50 4.84 -5.70 -1.49
C LEU A 50 6.31 -5.30 -1.47
N GLY A 51 6.90 -5.10 -0.29
CA GLY A 51 8.30 -4.69 -0.23
C GLY A 51 8.89 -4.48 1.15
N TYR A 52 9.99 -3.72 1.22
CA TYR A 52 10.53 -3.27 2.50
C TYR A 52 9.72 -2.07 2.99
N GLU A 53 9.58 -1.05 2.15
CA GLU A 53 8.75 0.14 2.38
C GLU A 53 7.64 0.22 1.34
N GLY A 54 6.39 0.38 1.79
CA GLY A 54 5.23 0.44 0.91
C GLY A 54 4.25 1.54 1.27
N TRP A 55 3.79 2.26 0.25
CA TRP A 55 2.77 3.30 0.39
C TRP A 55 1.67 3.11 -0.64
N THR A 56 0.44 3.06 -0.17
CA THR A 56 -0.75 2.94 -1.02
C THR A 56 -1.74 4.06 -0.69
N LEU A 57 -2.16 4.79 -1.72
CA LEU A 57 -3.21 5.81 -1.62
C LEU A 57 -4.32 5.49 -2.64
N GLY A 58 -5.54 5.25 -2.15
CA GLY A 58 -6.64 4.92 -3.06
C GLY A 58 -8.00 4.69 -2.42
N TYR A 59 -8.89 4.01 -3.14
CA TYR A 59 -10.16 3.56 -2.58
C TYR A 59 -9.91 2.29 -1.76
N GLU A 60 -9.24 1.30 -2.35
CA GLU A 60 -8.81 0.07 -1.72
C GLU A 60 -7.28 -0.04 -1.77
N GLY A 61 -6.67 -0.31 -0.61
CA GLY A 61 -5.22 -0.40 -0.50
C GLY A 61 -4.75 -1.59 0.33
N TRP A 62 -3.69 -2.24 -0.15
CA TRP A 62 -3.03 -3.32 0.55
C TRP A 62 -1.52 -3.14 0.53
N THR A 63 -0.91 -3.20 1.72
CA THR A 63 0.53 -3.09 1.87
C THR A 63 1.06 -4.25 2.71
N LEU A 64 2.06 -4.95 2.18
CA LEU A 64 2.80 -5.99 2.90
C LEU A 64 4.29 -5.65 2.89
N GLY A 65 4.90 -5.49 4.06
CA GLY A 65 6.32 -5.16 4.12
C GLY A 65 6.93 -5.03 5.50
N TYR A 66 8.09 -4.38 5.58
CA TYR A 66 8.67 -4.00 6.87
C TYR A 66 7.92 -2.77 7.39
N ASP A 67 7.86 -1.71 6.58
CA ASP A 67 7.10 -0.49 6.83
C ASP A 67 5.97 -0.33 5.80
N GLY A 68 4.75 -0.15 6.29
CA GLY A 68 3.58 0.00 5.43
C GLY A 68 2.69 1.18 5.80
N TRP A 69 2.27 1.94 4.78
CA TRP A 69 1.27 2.99 4.93
C TRP A 69 0.15 2.86 3.91
N THR A 70 -1.09 2.89 4.38
CA THR A 70 -2.28 2.84 3.54
C THR A 70 -3.23 3.97 3.90
N LEU A 71 -3.64 4.75 2.90
CA LEU A 71 -4.67 5.78 3.01
C LEU A 71 -5.78 5.52 2.00
N GLY A 72 -7.02 5.34 2.46
CA GLY A 72 -8.12 5.12 1.54
C GLY A 72 -9.49 4.96 2.17
N TYR A 73 -10.43 4.38 1.42
CA TYR A 73 -11.72 3.97 1.97
C TYR A 73 -11.54 2.68 2.77
N GLU A 74 -10.93 1.67 2.14
CA GLU A 74 -10.56 0.39 2.74
C GLU A 74 -9.04 0.22 2.69
N GLY A 75 -8.44 -0.13 3.83
CA GLY A 75 -7.00 -0.30 3.93
C GLY A 75 -6.58 -1.53 4.75
N TRP A 76 -5.58 -2.24 4.27
CA TRP A 76 -4.93 -3.33 4.99
C TRP A 76 -3.42 -3.18 4.97
N THR A 77 -2.81 -3.29 6.14
CA THR A 77 -1.35 -3.25 6.27
C THR A 77 -0.87 -4.43 7.11
N LEU A 78 0.09 -5.18 6.58
CA LEU A 78 0.77 -6.26 7.28
C LEU A 78 2.28 -6.01 7.27
N GLY A 79 2.91 -5.92 8.44
CA GLY A 79 4.35 -5.67 8.48
C GLY A 79 4.97 -5.60 9.86
N TYR A 80 6.17 -5.03 9.94
CA TYR A 80 6.80 -4.71 11.22
C TYR A 80 6.17 -3.45 11.79
N GLU A 81 6.17 -2.36 11.03
CA GLU A 81 5.45 -1.11 11.31
C GLU A 81 4.34 -0.91 10.27
N GLY A 82 3.13 -0.61 10.75
CA GLY A 82 1.98 -0.43 9.89
C GLY A 82 1.10 0.75 10.29
N TRP A 83 0.63 1.49 9.30
CA TRP A 83 -0.28 2.62 9.48
C TRP A 83 -1.40 2.57 8.44
N THR A 84 -2.64 2.62 8.91
CA THR A 84 -3.82 2.64 8.06
C THR A 84 -4.73 3.81 8.45
N LEU A 85 -5.13 4.62 7.47
CA LEU A 85 -6.08 5.71 7.63
C LEU A 85 -7.23 5.53 6.61
N GLY A 86 -8.46 5.42 7.09
CA GLY A 86 -9.59 5.24 6.18
C GLY A 86 -10.96 5.12 6.83
N TYR A 87 -11.94 4.66 6.06
CA TYR A 87 -13.26 4.30 6.61
C TYR A 87 -13.17 2.95 7.34
N GLU A 88 -12.65 1.94 6.64
CA GLU A 88 -12.35 0.61 7.14
C GLU A 88 -10.84 0.38 7.10
N GLY A 89 -10.25 -0.06 8.21
CA GLY A 89 -8.80 -0.17 8.32
C GLY A 89 -8.36 -1.34 9.18
N TRP A 90 -7.34 -2.05 8.73
CA TRP A 90 -6.79 -3.21 9.42
C TRP A 90 -5.26 -3.17 9.38
N THR A 91 -4.65 -3.26 10.55
CA THR A 91 -3.20 -3.30 10.67
C THR A 91 -2.77 -4.51 11.50
N LEU A 92 -1.85 -5.31 10.97
CA LEU A 92 -1.25 -6.45 11.67
C LEU A 92 0.28 -6.30 11.65
N GLY A 93 0.91 -6.27 12.83
CA GLY A 93 2.37 -6.12 12.88
C GLY A 93 2.99 -6.10 14.25
N TYR A 94 4.24 -5.65 14.34
CA TYR A 94 4.88 -5.41 15.64
C TYR A 94 4.35 -4.08 16.22
N GLU A 95 4.44 -3.01 15.45
CA GLU A 95 3.90 -1.69 15.72
C GLU A 95 2.80 -1.36 14.71
N GLY A 96 1.64 -0.90 15.19
CA GLY A 96 0.47 -0.72 14.33
C GLY A 96 -0.41 0.44 14.76
N TRP A 97 -0.88 1.20 13.78
CA TRP A 97 -1.82 2.30 13.96
C TRP A 97 -2.94 2.24 12.93
N THR A 98 -4.17 2.30 13.40
CA THR A 98 -5.35 2.40 12.53
C THR A 98 -6.21 3.57 12.97
N LEU A 99 -6.56 4.45 12.04
CA LEU A 99 -7.52 5.54 12.24
C LEU A 99 -8.66 5.39 11.24
N GLY A 100 -9.88 5.15 11.73
CA GLY A 100 -11.06 5.00 10.87
C GLY A 100 -12.33 4.61 11.61
N TYR A 101 -13.47 4.68 10.91
CA TYR A 101 -14.77 4.34 11.48
C TYR A 101 -14.85 2.88 11.93
N GLU A 102 -14.30 1.98 11.12
CA GLU A 102 -14.20 0.54 11.39
C GLU A 102 -12.73 0.11 11.36
N GLY A 103 -12.03 0.41 12.44
CA GLY A 103 -10.60 0.12 12.59
C GLY A 103 -10.31 -1.14 13.41
N TRP A 104 -9.26 -1.87 13.02
CA TRP A 104 -8.66 -2.94 13.80
C TRP A 104 -7.14 -2.88 13.75
N THR A 105 -6.50 -3.15 14.89
CA THR A 105 -5.04 -3.26 15.00
C THR A 105 -4.69 -4.47 15.87
N LEU A 106 -3.78 -5.31 15.40
CA LEU A 106 -3.19 -6.39 16.18
C LEU A 106 -1.66 -6.31 16.10
N GLY A 107 -1.02 -6.23 17.27
CA GLY A 107 0.43 -6.19 17.35
C GLY A 107 0.95 -6.11 18.77
N TYR A 108 2.27 -6.02 18.91
CA TYR A 108 2.92 -5.83 20.20
C TYR A 108 2.63 -4.41 20.75
N GLU A 109 2.68 -3.41 19.87
CA GLU A 109 2.34 -2.00 20.14
C GLU A 109 1.27 -1.54 19.14
N GLY A 110 0.00 -1.82 19.45
CA GLY A 110 -1.14 -1.53 18.57
C GLY A 110 -2.06 -0.43 19.10
N TRP A 111 -2.42 0.50 18.21
CA TRP A 111 -3.38 1.57 18.47
C TRP A 111 -4.48 1.59 17.40
N THR A 112 -5.73 1.76 17.85
CA THR A 112 -6.88 1.95 16.98
C THR A 112 -7.68 3.14 17.50
N LEU A 113 -7.99 4.07 16.60
CA LEU A 113 -8.84 5.24 16.88
C LEU A 113 -9.95 5.30 15.83
N GLY A 114 -11.19 5.56 16.27
CA GLY A 114 -12.37 5.64 15.42
C GLY A 114 -13.46 6.49 16.04
#